data_AF-A0A0Q9K139-F1
#
_entry.id   AF-A0A0Q9K139-F1
#
_cell.length_a   1.000
_cell.length_b   1.000
_cell.length_c   1.000
_cell.angle_alpha   90.00
_cell.angle_beta   90.00
_cell.angle_gamma   90.00
#
_symmetry.space_group_name_H-M   'P 1'
#
loop_
_entity.id
_entity.type
_entity.pdbx_description
1 polymer ?
#
loop_
_entity_poly.entity_id
_entity_poly.type
_entity_poly.pdbx_seq_one_letter_code
_entity_poly.pdbx_strand_id
1 'polypeptide(L)'
;MKTVFLVEHSYEVGEDGVYDETKLIGIYSLLEKAESVVKRYKTLPGFRDYLDTFYIVEYEVDKDNWTEGFIKWSEANEKVD
;
A
#
# COMPACT_ATOMS: atom_id res chain seq x y z
N MET A 1 -21.90 -2.51 9.38
CA MET A 1 -20.81 -1.93 8.57
C MET A 1 -19.92 -3.06 8.13
N LYS A 2 -19.49 -3.09 6.86
CA LYS A 2 -18.66 -4.18 6.33
C LYS A 2 -17.23 -3.69 6.24
N THR A 3 -16.35 -4.32 7.01
CA THR A 3 -14.91 -4.09 6.96
C THR A 3 -14.26 -5.02 5.94
N VAL A 4 -13.24 -4.52 5.25
CA VAL A 4 -12.35 -5.28 4.37
C VAL A 4 -10.89 -4.94 4.68
N PHE A 5 -9.99 -5.82 4.27
CA PHE A 5 -8.56 -5.73 4.49
C PHE A 5 -7.87 -5.69 3.14
N LEU A 6 -7.31 -4.54 2.80
CA LEU A 6 -6.49 -4.34 1.61
C LEU A 6 -5.08 -4.87 1.90
N VAL A 7 -4.55 -5.67 0.99
CA VAL A 7 -3.14 -6.11 1.03
C VAL A 7 -2.40 -5.41 -0.10
N GLU A 8 -1.31 -4.74 0.25
CA GLU A 8 -0.42 -4.11 -0.70
C GLU A 8 1.04 -4.41 -0.38
N HIS A 9 1.89 -4.19 -1.38
CA HIS A 9 3.33 -4.22 -1.29
C HIS A 9 3.87 -2.89 -1.78
N SER A 10 4.56 -2.13 -0.94
CA SER A 10 5.04 -0.77 -1.28
C SER A 10 6.48 -0.59 -0.83
N TYR A 11 7.39 -0.30 -1.76
CA TYR A 11 8.81 -0.17 -1.48
C TYR A 11 9.41 0.99 -2.27
N GLU A 12 10.45 1.60 -1.71
CA GLU A 12 11.19 2.69 -2.34
C GLU A 12 11.99 2.20 -3.57
N VAL A 13 11.96 2.98 -4.64
CA VAL A 13 12.66 2.75 -5.91
C VAL A 13 13.29 4.04 -6.45
N GLY A 14 14.25 3.86 -7.37
CA GLY A 14 15.01 4.97 -7.98
C GLY A 14 16.30 5.30 -7.24
N GLU A 15 17.11 6.18 -7.82
CA GLU A 15 18.27 6.75 -7.13
C GLU A 15 17.77 7.55 -5.90
N ASP A 16 18.42 7.35 -4.76
CA ASP A 16 18.10 7.96 -3.47
C ASP A 16 16.70 7.63 -2.88
N GLY A 17 15.99 6.62 -3.38
CA GLY A 17 14.71 6.16 -2.79
C GLY A 17 13.56 7.17 -2.94
N VAL A 18 13.64 8.04 -3.95
CA VAL A 18 12.71 9.19 -4.11
C VAL A 18 11.28 8.76 -4.50
N TYR A 19 11.08 7.55 -5.01
CA TYR A 19 9.79 7.09 -5.49
C TYR A 19 9.31 5.87 -4.71
N ASP A 20 8.02 5.82 -4.41
CA ASP A 20 7.37 4.61 -3.92
C ASP A 20 6.73 3.85 -5.09
N GLU A 21 6.99 2.55 -5.14
CA GLU A 21 6.34 1.63 -6.06
C GLU A 21 5.37 0.74 -5.26
N THR A 22 4.07 1.04 -5.37
CA THR A 22 3.00 0.32 -4.66
C THR A 22 2.24 -0.63 -5.58
N LYS A 23 2.01 -1.86 -5.10
CA LYS A 23 1.22 -2.90 -5.78
C LYS A 23 0.06 -3.34 -4.89
N LEU A 24 -1.17 -3.12 -5.34
CA LEU A 24 -2.36 -3.73 -4.75
C LEU A 24 -2.37 -5.24 -5.04
N ILE A 25 -2.28 -6.05 -4.00
CA ILE A 25 -2.32 -7.52 -4.10
C ILE A 25 -3.75 -8.04 -4.05
N GLY A 26 -4.61 -7.45 -3.22
CA GLY A 26 -6.02 -7.81 -3.16
C GLY A 26 -6.75 -7.24 -1.95
N ILE A 27 -8.08 -7.42 -1.94
CA ILE A 27 -8.97 -6.95 -0.87
C ILE A 27 -9.72 -8.16 -0.31
N TYR A 28 -9.66 -8.35 1.00
CA TYR A 28 -10.16 -9.55 1.68
C TYR A 28 -11.22 -9.19 2.71
N SER A 29 -12.22 -10.06 2.89
CA SER A 29 -13.29 -9.85 3.86
C SER A 29 -12.90 -10.22 5.30
N LEU A 30 -11.73 -10.82 5.51
CA LEU A 30 -11.25 -11.32 6.79
C LEU A 30 -9.74 -11.10 6.89
N LEU A 31 -9.26 -10.75 8.08
CA LEU A 31 -7.84 -10.48 8.33
C LEU A 31 -6.99 -11.73 8.06
N GLU A 32 -7.45 -12.91 8.49
CA GLU A 32 -6.67 -14.16 8.34
C GLU A 32 -6.45 -14.51 6.86
N LYS A 33 -7.39 -14.13 5.97
CA LYS A 33 -7.24 -14.29 4.52
C LYS A 33 -6.15 -13.37 3.97
N ALA A 34 -6.13 -12.11 4.41
CA ALA A 34 -5.09 -11.14 4.05
C ALA A 34 -3.70 -11.62 4.50
N GLU A 35 -3.57 -12.06 5.75
CA GLU A 35 -2.33 -12.61 6.31
C GLU A 35 -1.84 -13.85 5.56
N SER A 36 -2.75 -14.76 5.21
CA SER A 36 -2.43 -15.95 4.42
C SER A 36 -1.88 -15.60 3.03
N VAL A 37 -2.43 -14.55 2.39
CA VAL A 37 -1.91 -14.05 1.13
C VAL A 37 -0.52 -13.44 1.28
N VAL A 38 -0.28 -12.63 2.31
CA VAL A 38 1.07 -12.07 2.58
C VAL A 38 2.10 -13.20 2.72
N LYS A 39 1.79 -14.24 3.53
CA LYS A 39 2.67 -15.40 3.71
C LYS A 39 3.01 -16.09 2.38
N ARG A 40 2.02 -16.27 1.50
CA ARG A 40 2.22 -16.86 0.17
C ARG A 40 3.07 -15.95 -0.73
N TYR A 41 2.78 -14.65 -0.76
CA TYR A 41 3.47 -13.69 -1.63
C TYR A 41 4.93 -13.47 -1.25
N LYS A 42 5.27 -13.57 0.04
CA LYS A 42 6.67 -13.55 0.52
C LYS A 42 7.56 -14.64 -0.09
N THR A 43 7.00 -15.63 -0.79
CA THR A 43 7.76 -16.68 -1.47
C THR A 43 7.95 -16.44 -2.98
N LEU A 44 7.25 -15.47 -3.56
CA LEU A 44 7.29 -15.19 -5.00
C LEU A 44 8.54 -14.40 -5.39
N PRO A 45 9.09 -14.60 -6.60
CA PRO A 45 10.20 -13.79 -7.11
C PRO A 45 9.89 -12.28 -7.09
N GLY A 46 10.89 -11.45 -6.78
CA GLY A 46 10.74 -10.01 -6.59
C GLY A 46 10.15 -9.66 -5.23
N PHE A 47 9.01 -10.24 -4.84
CA PHE A 47 8.39 -9.99 -3.54
C PHE A 47 9.24 -10.48 -2.36
N ARG A 48 9.89 -11.64 -2.50
CA ARG A 48 10.73 -12.24 -1.45
C ARG A 48 11.99 -11.42 -1.12
N ASP A 49 12.36 -10.50 -2.01
CA ASP A 49 13.53 -9.64 -1.85
C ASP A 49 13.21 -8.40 -1.00
N TYR A 50 11.92 -8.15 -0.72
CA TYR A 50 11.40 -7.02 0.07
C TYR A 50 10.32 -7.53 1.04
N LEU A 51 10.74 -8.20 2.12
CA LEU A 51 9.81 -8.92 3.02
C LEU A 51 9.05 -8.02 4.00
N ASP A 52 9.60 -6.85 4.32
CA ASP A 52 9.06 -5.95 5.34
C ASP A 52 8.19 -4.84 4.75
N THR A 53 7.96 -4.88 3.43
CA THR A 53 7.25 -3.86 2.66
C THR A 53 5.85 -4.31 2.27
N PHE A 54 5.25 -5.21 3.06
CA PHE A 54 3.87 -5.67 2.91
C PHE A 54 2.98 -5.01 3.96
N TYR A 55 1.85 -4.47 3.52
CA TYR A 55 0.91 -3.77 4.38
C TYR A 55 -0.48 -4.41 4.27
N ILE A 56 -1.12 -4.58 5.42
CA ILE A 56 -2.53 -4.94 5.51
C ILE A 56 -3.25 -3.74 6.12
N VAL A 57 -4.12 -3.10 5.34
CA VAL A 57 -4.82 -1.87 5.73
C VAL A 57 -6.31 -2.16 5.83
N GLU A 58 -6.92 -1.77 6.95
CA GLU A 58 -8.36 -1.93 7.18
C GLU A 58 -9.15 -0.80 6.52
N TYR A 59 -10.23 -1.15 5.82
CA TYR A 59 -11.15 -0.21 5.17
C TYR A 59 -12.60 -0.58 5.45
N GLU A 60 -13.43 0.44 5.68
CA GLU A 60 -14.90 0.28 5.66
C GLU A 60 -15.41 0.41 4.24
N VAL A 61 -16.26 -0.53 3.82
CA VAL A 61 -16.95 -0.47 2.52
C VAL A 61 -17.98 0.65 2.52
N ASP A 62 -18.14 1.30 1.37
CA ASP A 62 -19.05 2.45 1.14
C ASP A 62 -18.70 3.69 1.98
N LYS A 63 -17.41 3.89 2.28
CA LYS A 63 -16.90 5.04 3.01
C LYS A 63 -15.72 5.69 2.28
N ASP A 64 -15.78 7.02 2.20
CA ASP A 64 -14.68 7.83 1.70
C ASP A 64 -13.59 7.95 2.77
N ASN A 65 -12.34 7.61 2.41
CA ASN A 65 -11.18 7.72 3.31
C ASN A 65 -10.30 8.93 2.98
N TRP A 66 -10.36 9.40 1.74
CA TRP A 66 -9.81 10.67 1.30
C TRP A 66 -10.99 11.60 1.03
N THR A 67 -11.12 12.66 1.83
CA THR A 67 -12.30 13.54 1.80
C THR A 67 -12.01 14.95 1.28
N GLU A 68 -10.74 15.24 1.08
CA GLU A 68 -10.18 16.51 0.65
C GLU A 68 -9.69 16.46 -0.81
N GLY A 69 -9.18 17.58 -1.34
CA GLY A 69 -8.51 17.62 -2.64
C GLY A 69 -7.11 16.98 -2.59
N PHE A 70 -6.35 17.10 -3.68
CA PHE A 70 -4.93 16.73 -3.74
C PHE A 70 -4.10 17.90 -4.26
N ILE A 71 -2.84 17.97 -3.86
CA ILE A 71 -1.87 18.93 -4.39
C ILE A 71 -1.06 18.32 -5.53
N LYS A 72 -0.58 19.16 -6.45
CA LYS A 72 0.29 18.75 -7.54
C LYS A 72 1.72 18.58 -7.05
N TRP A 73 2.50 17.78 -7.79
CA TRP A 73 3.93 17.60 -7.53
C TRP A 73 4.70 18.92 -7.43
N SER A 74 4.38 19.91 -8.27
CA SER A 74 5.02 21.22 -8.22
C SER A 74 4.77 21.96 -6.90
N GLU A 75 3.57 21.82 -6.34
CA GLU A 75 3.18 22.46 -5.07
C GLU A 75 3.81 21.72 -3.87
N ALA A 76 3.92 20.38 -3.95
CA ALA A 76 4.57 19.57 -2.92
C ALA A 76 6.09 19.81 -2.80
N ASN A 77 6.73 20.29 -3.87
CA ASN A 77 8.18 20.51 -3.94
C ASN A 77 8.58 21.98 -3.97
N GLU A 78 7.65 22.90 -3.67
CA GLU A 78 8.04 24.28 -3.38
C GLU A 78 8.88 24.27 -2.08
N LYS A 79 10.18 24.54 -2.22
CA LYS A 79 11.05 24.80 -1.07
C LYS A 79 10.45 25.98 -0.32
N VAL A 80 10.08 25.77 0.94
CA VAL A 80 9.84 26.89 1.86
C VAL A 80 11.22 27.52 2.09
N ASP A 81 11.46 28.66 1.46
CA ASP A 81 12.65 29.50 1.69
C ASP A 81 12.74 29.97 3.15
#